data_AF-A0AAN9INA8-F1
#
_entry.id   AF-A0AAN9INA8-F1
#
_cell.length_a   1.000
_cell.length_b   1.000
_cell.length_c   1.000
_cell.angle_alpha   90.00
_cell.angle_beta   90.00
_cell.angle_gamma   90.00
#
_symmetry.space_group_name_H-M   'P 1'
#
loop_
_entity.id
_entity.type
_entity.pdbx_description
1 polymer ?
#
loop_
_entity_poly.entity_id
_entity_poly.type
_entity_poly.pdbx_seq_one_letter_code
_entity_poly.pdbx_strand_id
1 'polypeptide(L)'
;MAHQNPLLVALILLTSLLLCVTSQTNEQAAQDAIDITIAEVSRAKDFIGLIPNLRSIRNVRGVPSNKVVQCVGDISDGISNVLSELNKLRQLCSGSSSTFYGGTRYLESTVDSVVSFKHECHHALVDEDVDSTIRVMVLRKLDDIVLLTNDVIFRVSRLHFDDDAKVTEKH
;
A
#
# COMPACT_ATOMS: atom_id res chain seq x y z
N MET A 1 -53.34 -19.73 -5.53
CA MET A 1 -52.44 -19.04 -6.47
C MET A 1 -52.00 -17.75 -5.82
N ALA A 2 -50.76 -17.66 -5.35
CA ALA A 2 -50.27 -16.46 -4.66
C ALA A 2 -49.97 -15.38 -5.70
N HIS A 3 -50.67 -14.24 -5.62
CA HIS A 3 -50.46 -13.10 -6.48
C HIS A 3 -49.18 -12.38 -6.00
N GLN A 4 -48.05 -12.60 -6.66
CA GLN A 4 -46.83 -11.85 -6.36
C GLN A 4 -47.06 -10.38 -6.67
N ASN A 5 -46.76 -9.51 -5.70
CA ASN A 5 -46.93 -8.07 -5.82
C ASN A 5 -45.82 -7.52 -6.75
N PRO A 6 -46.18 -6.97 -7.93
CA PRO A 6 -45.20 -6.53 -8.92
C PRO A 6 -44.28 -5.40 -8.41
N LEU A 7 -44.74 -4.60 -7.45
CA LEU A 7 -43.91 -3.59 -6.77
C LEU A 7 -42.79 -4.22 -5.96
N LEU A 8 -43.04 -5.37 -5.34
CA LEU A 8 -42.08 -6.06 -4.49
C LEU A 8 -40.99 -6.73 -5.34
N VAL A 9 -41.36 -7.27 -6.52
CA VAL A 9 -40.40 -7.80 -7.50
C VAL A 9 -39.53 -6.69 -8.09
N ALA A 10 -40.13 -5.55 -8.45
CA ALA A 10 -39.37 -4.40 -8.95
C ALA A 10 -38.38 -3.84 -7.91
N LEU A 11 -38.79 -3.78 -6.64
CA LEU A 11 -37.93 -3.35 -5.54
C LEU A 11 -36.73 -4.28 -5.35
N ILE A 12 -36.95 -5.60 -5.37
CA ILE A 12 -35.89 -6.62 -5.25
C ILE A 12 -34.90 -6.54 -6.42
N LEU A 13 -35.39 -6.34 -7.65
CA LEU A 13 -34.53 -6.19 -8.83
C LEU A 13 -33.70 -4.90 -8.76
N LEU A 14 -34.29 -3.80 -8.28
CA LEU A 14 -33.57 -2.53 -8.09
C LEU A 14 -32.51 -2.63 -7.01
N THR A 15 -32.79 -3.26 -5.87
CA THR A 15 -31.80 -3.43 -4.79
C THR A 15 -30.65 -4.34 -5.22
N SER A 16 -30.94 -5.45 -5.90
CA SER A 16 -29.92 -6.36 -6.41
C SER A 16 -29.04 -5.73 -7.50
N LEU A 17 -29.61 -4.92 -8.40
CA LEU A 17 -28.85 -4.13 -9.36
C LEU A 17 -27.95 -3.09 -8.68
N LEU A 18 -28.46 -2.37 -7.67
CA LEU A 18 -27.67 -1.37 -6.94
C LEU A 18 -26.46 -2.01 -6.23
N LEU A 19 -26.68 -3.13 -5.53
CA LEU A 19 -25.63 -3.85 -4.80
C LEU A 19 -24.55 -4.39 -5.74
N CYS A 20 -24.95 -4.86 -6.93
CA CYS A 20 -24.03 -5.37 -7.94
C CYS A 20 -23.12 -4.27 -8.49
N VAL A 21 -23.69 -3.10 -8.81
CA VAL A 21 -22.93 -1.94 -9.31
C VAL A 21 -21.95 -1.43 -8.24
N THR A 22 -22.36 -1.35 -6.97
CA THR A 22 -21.47 -0.89 -5.89
C THR A 22 -20.29 -1.83 -5.64
N SER A 23 -20.51 -3.16 -5.73
CA SER A 23 -19.44 -4.17 -5.56
C SER A 23 -18.36 -4.01 -6.65
N GLN A 24 -18.77 -3.88 -7.91
CA GLN A 24 -17.83 -3.72 -9.03
C GLN A 24 -17.02 -2.42 -8.93
N THR A 25 -17.63 -1.34 -8.45
CA THR A 25 -16.92 -0.06 -8.27
C THR A 25 -15.87 -0.11 -7.15
N ASN A 26 -16.13 -0.86 -6.07
CA ASN A 26 -15.20 -0.96 -4.94
C ASN A 26 -13.98 -1.82 -5.30
N GLU A 27 -14.19 -2.93 -6.01
CA GLU A 27 -13.11 -3.80 -6.49
C GLU A 27 -12.17 -3.05 -7.44
N GLN A 28 -12.74 -2.34 -8.42
CA GLN A 28 -11.94 -1.52 -9.35
C GLN A 28 -11.16 -0.43 -8.61
N ALA A 29 -11.81 0.28 -7.67
CA ALA A 29 -11.14 1.34 -6.90
C ALA A 29 -10.01 0.79 -6.02
N ALA A 30 -10.13 -0.42 -5.48
CA ALA A 30 -9.05 -1.08 -4.75
C ALA A 30 -7.89 -1.46 -5.68
N GLN A 31 -8.21 -1.96 -6.88
CA GLN A 31 -7.21 -2.35 -7.87
C GLN A 31 -6.43 -1.15 -8.41
N ASP A 32 -7.11 -0.05 -8.73
CA ASP A 32 -6.49 1.21 -9.14
C ASP A 32 -5.55 1.75 -8.04
N ALA A 33 -5.99 1.70 -6.78
CA ALA A 33 -5.17 2.12 -5.65
C ALA A 33 -3.91 1.25 -5.50
N ILE A 34 -4.01 -0.07 -5.71
CA ILE A 34 -2.85 -0.97 -5.69
C ILE A 34 -1.87 -0.61 -6.80
N ASP A 35 -2.33 -0.43 -8.04
CA ASP A 35 -1.45 -0.13 -9.18
C ASP A 35 -0.75 1.23 -9.03
N ILE A 36 -1.47 2.27 -8.60
CA ILE A 36 -0.91 3.58 -8.30
C ILE A 36 0.15 3.46 -7.19
N THR A 37 -0.17 2.73 -6.12
CA THR A 37 0.75 2.54 -4.99
C THR A 37 2.01 1.80 -5.41
N ILE A 38 1.90 0.71 -6.19
CA ILE A 38 3.07 0.01 -6.74
C ILE A 38 3.97 0.96 -7.53
N ALA A 39 3.38 1.79 -8.40
CA ALA A 39 4.13 2.72 -9.23
C ALA A 39 4.85 3.80 -8.40
N GLU A 40 4.21 4.34 -7.37
CA GLU A 40 4.81 5.33 -6.47
C GLU A 40 5.88 4.72 -5.56
N VAL A 41 5.62 3.54 -4.97
CA VAL A 41 6.56 2.83 -4.11
C VAL A 41 7.81 2.42 -4.91
N SER A 42 7.66 1.99 -6.16
CA SER A 42 8.80 1.68 -7.05
C SER A 42 9.64 2.93 -7.32
N ARG A 43 9.01 4.07 -7.64
CA ARG A 43 9.73 5.34 -7.84
C ARG A 43 10.43 5.81 -6.57
N ALA A 44 9.82 5.63 -5.41
CA ALA A 44 10.43 5.95 -4.13
C ALA A 44 11.66 5.05 -3.86
N LYS A 45 11.57 3.75 -4.15
CA LYS A 45 12.70 2.82 -4.05
C LYS A 45 13.88 3.27 -4.91
N ASP A 46 13.62 3.59 -6.18
CA ASP A 46 14.66 4.02 -7.11
C ASP A 46 15.31 5.31 -6.63
N PHE A 47 14.52 6.29 -6.19
CA PHE A 47 15.04 7.52 -5.59
C PHE A 47 15.93 7.25 -4.38
N ILE A 48 15.51 6.36 -3.47
CA ILE A 48 16.26 6.05 -2.26
C ILE A 48 17.57 5.33 -2.58
N GLY A 49 17.57 4.41 -3.54
CA GLY A 49 18.77 3.74 -4.03
C GLY A 49 19.82 4.68 -4.65
N LEU A 50 19.43 5.88 -5.08
CA LEU A 50 20.36 6.88 -5.62
C LEU A 50 21.10 7.66 -4.52
N ILE A 51 20.56 7.73 -3.30
CA ILE A 51 21.09 8.57 -2.22
C ILE A 51 22.58 8.32 -1.94
N PRO A 52 23.06 7.07 -1.76
CA PRO A 52 24.46 6.80 -1.44
C PRO A 52 25.42 7.26 -2.54
N ASN A 53 24.92 7.44 -3.76
CA ASN A 53 25.70 7.84 -4.93
C ASN A 53 25.72 9.35 -5.16
N LEU A 54 24.96 10.14 -4.39
CA LEU A 54 24.93 11.58 -4.53
C LEU A 54 26.30 12.18 -4.15
N ARG A 55 26.80 13.10 -4.98
CA ARG A 55 28.09 13.77 -4.75
C ARG A 55 28.16 14.50 -3.41
N SER A 56 27.02 15.01 -2.93
CA SER A 56 26.89 15.64 -1.61
C SER A 56 27.20 14.68 -0.46
N ILE A 57 26.97 13.38 -0.63
CA ILE A 57 27.23 12.33 0.38
C ILE A 57 28.60 11.69 0.14
N ARG A 58 28.95 11.44 -1.13
CA ARG A 58 30.23 10.83 -1.53
C ARG A 58 31.46 11.65 -1.12
N ASN A 59 31.34 12.97 -1.03
CA ASN A 59 32.45 13.88 -0.73
C ASN A 59 32.53 14.34 0.73
N VAL A 60 31.67 13.82 1.62
CA VAL A 60 31.79 14.08 3.07
C VAL A 60 33.05 13.39 3.56
N ARG A 61 34.13 14.18 3.72
CA ARG A 61 35.48 13.71 4.04
C ARG A 61 35.49 13.01 5.41
N GLY A 62 35.84 11.72 5.41
CA GLY A 62 36.42 11.07 6.59
C GLY A 62 35.44 10.47 7.60
N VAL A 63 34.14 10.46 7.34
CA VAL A 63 33.21 9.68 8.16
C VAL A 63 33.19 8.24 7.65
N PRO A 64 33.24 7.21 8.51
CA PRO A 64 32.98 5.85 8.06
C PRO A 64 31.54 5.82 7.57
N SER A 65 31.34 5.77 6.25
CA SER A 65 30.05 5.96 5.57
C SER A 65 29.05 4.80 5.80
N ASN A 66 29.02 4.19 6.98
CA ASN A 66 28.17 3.04 7.25
C ASN A 66 26.74 3.46 7.58
N LYS A 67 26.50 4.52 8.35
CA LYS A 67 25.16 4.85 8.84
C LYS A 67 24.16 5.24 7.75
N VAL A 68 24.51 6.15 6.84
CA VAL A 68 23.62 6.54 5.72
C VAL A 68 23.42 5.37 4.77
N VAL A 69 24.50 4.64 4.44
CA VAL A 69 24.41 3.49 3.54
C VAL A 69 23.55 2.39 4.15
N GLN A 70 23.71 2.13 5.45
CA GLN A 70 22.91 1.17 6.20
C GLN A 70 21.45 1.61 6.24
N CYS A 71 21.14 2.84 6.65
CA CYS A 71 19.74 3.27 6.76
C CYS A 71 19.05 3.31 5.39
N VAL A 72 19.75 3.70 4.32
CA VAL A 72 19.23 3.61 2.95
C VAL A 72 19.01 2.15 2.53
N GLY A 73 19.91 1.24 2.92
CA GLY A 73 19.76 -0.20 2.71
C GLY A 73 18.52 -0.74 3.40
N ASP A 74 18.39 -0.50 4.71
CA ASP A 74 17.27 -0.94 5.54
C ASP A 74 15.92 -0.41 5.01
N ILE A 75 15.88 0.87 4.63
CA ILE A 75 14.70 1.46 3.97
C ILE A 75 14.41 0.76 2.62
N SER A 76 15.43 0.57 1.77
CA SER A 76 15.25 -0.05 0.46
C SER A 76 14.70 -1.48 0.60
N ASP A 77 15.15 -2.21 1.61
CA ASP A 77 14.66 -3.56 1.93
C ASP A 77 13.22 -3.51 2.44
N GLY A 78 12.90 -2.59 3.36
CA GLY A 78 11.54 -2.34 3.82
C GLY A 78 10.58 -2.03 2.68
N ILE A 79 10.98 -1.13 1.77
CA ILE A 79 10.21 -0.77 0.57
C ILE A 79 10.05 -1.97 -0.38
N SER A 80 11.09 -2.80 -0.52
CA SER A 80 11.03 -4.02 -1.34
C SER A 80 10.01 -5.02 -0.78
N ASN A 81 9.91 -5.13 0.54
CA ASN A 81 8.90 -5.95 1.19
C ASN A 81 7.48 -5.40 0.94
N VAL A 82 7.29 -4.08 1.05
CA VAL A 82 6.00 -3.43 0.70
C VAL A 82 5.62 -3.72 -0.76
N LEU A 83 6.55 -3.57 -1.71
CA LEU A 83 6.31 -3.90 -3.12
C LEU A 83 5.94 -5.37 -3.33
N SER A 84 6.61 -6.29 -2.63
CA SER A 84 6.31 -7.71 -2.70
C SER A 84 4.88 -8.00 -2.27
N GLU A 85 4.45 -7.46 -1.12
CA GLU A 85 3.09 -7.65 -0.60
C GLU A 85 2.02 -6.98 -1.49
N LEU A 86 2.29 -5.77 -2.01
CA LEU A 86 1.38 -5.11 -2.96
C LEU A 86 1.21 -5.92 -4.26
N ASN A 87 2.30 -6.52 -4.78
CA ASN A 87 2.21 -7.37 -5.97
C ASN A 87 1.39 -8.65 -5.72
N LYS A 88 1.49 -9.23 -4.53
CA LYS A 88 0.63 -10.37 -4.13
C LYS A 88 -0.82 -9.94 -4.08
N LEU A 89 -1.13 -8.79 -3.45
CA LEU A 89 -2.49 -8.24 -3.42
C LEU A 89 -3.06 -7.99 -4.82
N ARG A 90 -2.26 -7.42 -5.74
CA ARG A 90 -2.67 -7.20 -7.13
C ARG A 90 -3.10 -8.49 -7.85
N GLN A 91 -2.34 -9.56 -7.66
CA GLN A 91 -2.65 -10.86 -8.28
C GLN A 91 -3.96 -11.44 -7.74
N LEU A 92 -4.23 -11.24 -6.45
CA LEU A 92 -5.47 -11.71 -5.81
C LEU A 92 -6.71 -10.95 -6.31
N CYS A 93 -6.62 -9.64 -6.49
CA CYS A 93 -7.71 -8.83 -7.07
C CYS A 93 -7.99 -9.17 -8.55
N SER A 94 -7.03 -9.77 -9.27
CA SER A 94 -7.12 -10.00 -10.72
C SER A 94 -7.81 -11.31 -11.14
N GLY A 95 -8.42 -12.08 -10.21
CA GLY A 95 -9.37 -13.14 -10.57
C GLY A 95 -9.09 -14.54 -10.03
N SER A 96 -8.95 -14.71 -8.72
CA SER A 96 -9.02 -16.06 -8.13
C SER A 96 -9.75 -16.05 -6.80
N SER A 97 -10.89 -16.74 -6.76
CA SER A 97 -11.77 -17.03 -5.61
C SER A 97 -11.10 -17.89 -4.53
N SER A 98 -9.82 -17.66 -4.22
CA SER A 98 -9.13 -18.35 -3.13
C SER A 98 -9.16 -17.49 -1.88
N THR A 99 -9.76 -18.05 -0.84
CA THR A 99 -9.73 -17.61 0.56
C THR A 99 -8.47 -16.81 0.90
N PHE A 100 -8.68 -15.54 1.25
CA PHE A 100 -7.69 -14.55 1.66
C PHE A 100 -7.04 -14.96 2.98
N TYR A 101 -6.11 -15.92 2.95
CA TYR A 101 -5.46 -16.42 4.16
C TYR A 101 -4.23 -15.56 4.47
N GLY A 102 -4.41 -14.48 5.24
CA GLY A 102 -3.33 -13.64 5.79
C GLY A 102 -3.46 -12.14 5.54
N GLY A 103 -4.13 -11.77 4.46
CA GLY A 103 -4.59 -10.43 4.18
C GLY A 103 -3.66 -9.24 4.21
N THR A 104 -4.21 -8.06 4.48
CA THR A 104 -3.45 -6.80 4.59
C THR A 104 -2.47 -6.79 5.76
N ARG A 105 -2.52 -7.76 6.67
CA ARG A 105 -1.65 -7.79 7.87
C ARG A 105 -0.16 -7.84 7.56
N TYR A 106 0.24 -8.60 6.53
CA TYR A 106 1.64 -8.62 6.13
C TYR A 106 2.07 -7.26 5.57
N LEU A 107 1.19 -6.63 4.79
CA LEU A 107 1.40 -5.29 4.28
C LEU A 107 1.51 -4.26 5.43
N GLU A 108 0.60 -4.30 6.41
CA GLU A 108 0.63 -3.49 7.64
C GLU A 108 1.97 -3.63 8.37
N SER A 109 2.42 -4.86 8.62
CA SER A 109 3.70 -5.13 9.29
C SER A 109 4.91 -4.57 8.51
N THR A 110 4.89 -4.68 7.18
CA THR A 110 5.96 -4.09 6.35
C THR A 110 5.94 -2.57 6.34
N VAL A 111 4.75 -1.95 6.42
CA VAL A 111 4.61 -0.49 6.54
C VAL A 111 5.12 -0.01 7.90
N ASP A 112 4.82 -0.72 8.99
CA ASP A 112 5.35 -0.40 10.33
C ASP A 112 6.89 -0.46 10.37
N SER A 113 7.48 -1.39 9.61
CA SER A 113 8.94 -1.46 9.44
C SER A 113 9.48 -0.22 8.72
N VAL A 114 8.81 0.26 7.66
CA VAL A 114 9.18 1.50 6.96
C VAL A 114 9.10 2.72 7.87
N VAL A 115 8.07 2.81 8.73
CA VAL A 115 7.95 3.87 9.74
C VAL A 115 9.11 3.83 10.74
N SER A 116 9.51 2.63 11.16
CA SER A 116 10.66 2.45 12.06
C SER A 116 11.96 2.89 11.41
N PHE A 117 12.24 2.44 10.18
CA PHE A 117 13.44 2.83 9.43
C PHE A 117 13.47 4.34 9.11
N LYS A 118 12.31 4.97 8.89
CA LYS A 118 12.22 6.43 8.74
C LYS A 118 12.83 7.16 9.92
N HIS A 119 12.54 6.71 11.15
CA HIS A 119 13.05 7.35 12.36
C HIS A 119 14.58 7.19 12.48
N GLU A 120 15.09 5.99 12.28
CA GLU A 120 16.53 5.69 12.33
C GLU A 120 17.31 6.45 11.25
N CYS A 121 16.78 6.47 10.03
CA CYS A 121 17.44 7.14 8.92
C CYS A 121 17.35 8.67 9.05
N HIS A 122 16.34 9.23 9.72
CA HIS A 122 16.32 10.66 10.02
C HIS A 122 17.56 11.08 10.83
N HIS A 123 17.90 10.33 11.89
CA HIS A 123 19.08 10.59 12.69
C HIS A 123 20.36 10.40 11.89
N ALA A 124 20.49 9.29 11.14
CA ALA A 124 21.66 9.04 10.31
C ALA A 124 21.91 10.15 9.28
N LEU A 125 20.85 10.67 8.65
CA LEU A 125 20.96 11.74 7.67
C LEU A 125 21.32 13.10 8.30
N VAL A 126 20.92 13.35 9.56
CA VAL A 126 21.26 14.56 10.31
C VAL A 126 22.70 14.49 10.83
N ASP A 127 23.08 13.38 11.46
CA ASP A 127 24.42 13.13 12.01
C ASP A 127 25.53 13.27 10.97
N GLU A 128 25.21 12.94 9.72
CA GLU A 128 26.15 12.88 8.59
C GLU A 128 26.08 14.13 7.70
N ASP A 129 25.43 15.20 8.19
CA ASP A 129 25.31 16.49 7.52
C ASP A 129 24.79 16.42 6.07
N VAL A 130 23.93 15.43 5.77
CA VAL A 130 23.34 15.28 4.44
C VAL A 130 22.47 16.49 4.12
N ASP A 131 22.56 17.02 2.90
CA ASP A 131 21.81 18.21 2.48
C ASP A 131 20.32 18.14 2.88
N SER A 132 19.84 19.23 3.50
CA SER A 132 18.49 19.30 4.08
C SER A 132 17.37 19.01 3.08
N THR A 133 17.56 19.36 1.80
CA THR A 133 16.59 19.08 0.73
C THR A 133 16.49 17.58 0.50
N ILE A 134 17.63 16.88 0.43
CA ILE A 134 17.67 15.42 0.30
C ILE A 134 16.96 14.78 1.49
N ARG A 135 17.28 15.20 2.72
CA ARG A 135 16.64 14.65 3.93
C ARG A 135 15.11 14.79 3.87
N VAL A 136 14.63 15.98 3.54
CA VAL A 136 13.19 16.25 3.42
C VAL A 136 12.54 15.42 2.32
N MET A 137 13.19 15.26 1.17
CA MET A 137 12.68 14.43 0.07
C MET A 137 12.56 12.95 0.48
N VAL A 138 13.55 12.41 1.19
CA VAL A 138 13.51 11.04 1.72
C VAL A 138 12.32 10.85 2.65
N LEU A 139 12.21 11.70 3.67
CA LEU A 139 11.15 11.58 4.66
C LEU A 139 9.76 11.70 4.02
N ARG A 140 9.59 12.63 3.07
CA ARG A 140 8.34 12.78 2.32
C ARG A 140 8.02 11.53 1.49
N LYS A 141 9.00 10.92 0.84
CA LYS A 141 8.78 9.69 0.07
C LYS A 141 8.35 8.53 0.97
N LEU A 142 8.90 8.43 2.18
CA LEU A 142 8.47 7.43 3.15
C LEU A 142 7.05 7.71 3.66
N ASP A 143 6.70 8.98 3.89
CA ASP A 143 5.33 9.37 4.24
C ASP A 143 4.33 9.07 3.12
N ASP A 144 4.69 9.33 1.86
CA ASP A 144 3.89 8.98 0.68
C ASP A 144 3.63 7.46 0.64
N ILE A 145 4.66 6.64 0.87
CA ILE A 145 4.54 5.17 0.91
C ILE A 145 3.56 4.74 1.98
N VAL A 146 3.71 5.24 3.22
CA VAL A 146 2.83 4.89 4.34
C VAL A 146 1.38 5.28 4.04
N LEU A 147 1.17 6.49 3.53
CA LEU A 147 -0.17 6.98 3.21
C LEU A 147 -0.86 6.14 2.14
N LEU A 148 -0.18 5.92 1.00
CA LEU A 148 -0.74 5.18 -0.12
C LEU A 148 -1.00 3.71 0.24
N THR A 149 -0.08 3.11 1.00
CA THR A 149 -0.23 1.72 1.43
C THR A 149 -1.38 1.56 2.43
N ASN A 150 -1.58 2.53 3.34
CA ASN A 150 -2.74 2.55 4.23
C ASN A 150 -4.07 2.73 3.47
N ASP A 151 -4.10 3.51 2.39
CA ASP A 151 -5.28 3.61 1.52
C ASP A 151 -5.59 2.27 0.83
N VAL A 152 -4.57 1.55 0.37
CA VAL A 152 -4.73 0.17 -0.15
C VAL A 152 -5.29 -0.76 0.92
N ILE A 153 -4.72 -0.76 2.14
CA ILE A 153 -5.19 -1.58 3.27
C ILE A 153 -6.67 -1.30 3.55
N PHE A 154 -7.04 -0.02 3.61
CA PHE A 154 -8.42 0.39 3.84
C PHE A 154 -9.37 -0.09 2.73
N ARG A 155 -9.00 0.07 1.46
CA ARG A 155 -9.87 -0.34 0.34
C ARG A 155 -10.01 -1.85 0.25
N VAL A 156 -8.92 -2.59 0.39
CA VAL A 156 -8.92 -4.05 0.31
C VAL A 156 -9.70 -4.66 1.48
N SER A 157 -9.53 -4.13 2.70
CA SER A 157 -10.29 -4.61 3.86
C SER A 157 -11.79 -4.40 3.72
N ARG A 158 -12.23 -3.34 3.02
CA ARG A 158 -13.66 -3.10 2.73
C ARG A 158 -14.26 -4.11 1.76
N LEU A 159 -13.49 -4.68 0.85
CA LEU A 159 -13.98 -5.75 -0.02
C LEU A 159 -14.46 -6.97 0.77
N HIS A 160 -13.90 -7.21 1.95
CA HIS A 160 -14.25 -8.37 2.78
C HIS A 160 -15.58 -8.22 3.49
N PHE A 161 -15.95 -6.99 3.86
CA PHE A 161 -17.24 -6.73 4.48
C PHE A 161 -18.40 -6.85 3.49
N ASP A 162 -18.16 -6.57 2.21
CA ASP A 162 -19.19 -6.66 1.16
C ASP A 162 -19.49 -8.12 0.75
N ASP A 163 -18.54 -9.05 0.92
CA ASP A 163 -18.75 -10.48 0.61
C ASP A 163 -19.50 -11.24 1.71
N ASP A 164 -19.28 -10.91 3.00
CA ASP A 164 -20.04 -11.51 4.11
C ASP A 164 -21.53 -11.11 4.09
N ALA A 165 -21.85 -9.91 3.60
CA ALA A 165 -23.21 -9.44 3.41
C ALA A 165 -23.96 -10.22 2.30
N LYS A 166 -23.25 -10.75 1.29
CA LYS A 166 -23.85 -11.56 0.21
C LYS A 166 -24.19 -12.98 0.66
N VAL A 167 -23.54 -13.51 1.70
CA VAL A 167 -23.76 -14.88 2.18
C VAL A 167 -25.03 -14.98 3.05
N THR A 168 -25.42 -13.91 3.74
CA THR A 168 -26.57 -13.90 4.66
C THR A 168 -27.93 -13.83 3.96
N GLU A 169 -27.98 -13.57 2.65
CA GLU A 169 -29.23 -13.50 1.87
C GLU A 169 -29.62 -14.83 1.19
N LYS A 170 -28.87 -15.91 1.43
CA LYS A 170 -29.08 -17.23 0.79
C LYS A 170 -29.79 -18.28 1.66
N HIS A 171 -30.41 -17.92 2.78
CA HIS A 171 -31.20 -18.86 3.60
C HIS A 171 -32.62 -18.36 3.85
#